data_AF-A0A1V6A7C2-F1
#
_entry.id   AF-A0A1V6A7C2-F1
#
_cell.length_a   1.000
_cell.length_b   1.000
_cell.length_c   1.000
_cell.angle_alpha   90.00
_cell.angle_beta   90.00
_cell.angle_gamma   90.00
#
_symmetry.space_group_name_H-M   'P 1'
#
loop_
_entity.id
_entity.type
_entity.pdbx_description
1 polymer ?
#
loop_
_entity_poly.entity_id
_entity_poly.type
_entity_poly.pdbx_seq_one_letter_code
_entity_poly.pdbx_strand_id
1 'polypeptide(L)'
;MLIHIGQNDFINLDNCELIINLQTIDDKGKTQILSQIISEKPVSELRSAIKTVDGKWFGSVLSSDALSQRCLLSPFDQAYYSKDDSVKDSCYSNQGVI
;
A
#
# COMPACT_ATOMS: atom_id res chain seq x y z
N MET A 1 10.55 -5.48 5.00
CA MET A 1 11.30 -4.26 4.52
C MET A 1 10.58 -2.99 5.00
N LEU A 2 11.27 -1.95 5.47
CA LEU A 2 10.64 -0.69 5.93
C LEU A 2 10.59 0.35 4.79
N ILE A 3 9.41 0.90 4.50
CA ILE A 3 9.25 2.01 3.54
C ILE A 3 8.80 3.27 4.26
N HIS A 4 9.50 4.38 3.99
CA HIS A 4 9.04 5.71 4.33
C HIS A 4 7.90 6.13 3.38
N ILE A 5 6.70 6.32 3.93
CA ILE A 5 5.49 6.64 3.15
C ILE A 5 5.20 8.15 3.06
N GLY A 6 6.17 8.97 3.49
CA GLY A 6 6.13 10.43 3.36
C GLY A 6 5.40 11.16 4.49
N GLN A 7 5.01 10.45 5.55
CA GLN A 7 4.34 11.01 6.73
C GLN A 7 5.22 10.98 7.98
N ASN A 8 6.56 11.00 7.86
CA ASN A 8 7.50 10.57 8.91
C ASN A 8 7.30 9.11 9.39
N ASP A 9 6.24 8.46 8.91
CA ASP A 9 5.93 7.08 9.20
C ASP A 9 6.66 6.11 8.27
N PHE A 10 7.02 4.99 8.88
CA PHE A 10 7.58 3.84 8.21
C PHE A 10 6.60 2.68 8.33
N ILE A 11 6.32 2.03 7.21
CA ILE A 11 5.53 0.81 7.19
C ILE A 11 6.42 -0.39 6.89
N ASN A 12 6.24 -1.47 7.66
CA ASN A 12 6.85 -2.75 7.29
C ASN A 12 6.00 -3.42 6.20
N LEU A 13 6.62 -3.65 5.04
CA LEU A 13 5.97 -4.26 3.88
C LEU A 13 5.59 -5.72 4.07
N ASP A 14 6.25 -6.41 4.98
CA ASP A 14 5.87 -7.78 5.33
C ASP A 14 4.45 -7.80 5.92
N ASN A 15 4.02 -6.68 6.51
CA ASN A 15 2.69 -6.47 7.07
C ASN A 15 1.73 -5.73 6.12
N CYS A 16 2.12 -5.39 4.89
CA CYS A 16 1.21 -4.75 3.94
C CYS A 16 0.24 -5.79 3.35
N GLU A 17 -1.06 -5.55 3.49
CA GLU A 17 -2.13 -6.38 2.91
C GLU A 17 -2.65 -5.77 1.61
N LEU A 18 -2.90 -4.46 1.62
CA LEU A 18 -3.59 -3.77 0.53
C LEU A 18 -3.06 -2.35 0.36
N ILE A 19 -2.95 -1.89 -0.89
CA ILE A 19 -2.71 -0.47 -1.21
C ILE A 19 -3.81 0.01 -2.14
N ILE A 20 -4.38 1.16 -1.80
CA ILE A 20 -5.53 1.76 -2.48
C ILE A 20 -5.14 3.11 -3.04
N ASN A 21 -5.51 3.38 -4.28
CA ASN A 21 -5.44 4.72 -4.86
C ASN A 21 -6.65 5.57 -4.42
N LEU A 22 -6.41 6.59 -3.59
CA LEU A 22 -7.46 7.49 -3.08
C LEU A 22 -7.97 8.48 -4.13
N GLN A 23 -7.34 8.55 -5.30
CA GLN A 23 -7.75 9.42 -6.41
C GLN A 23 -8.76 8.75 -7.35
N THR A 24 -8.86 7.42 -7.32
CA THR A 24 -9.68 6.64 -8.28
C THR A 24 -10.76 5.81 -7.62
N ILE A 25 -10.68 5.56 -6.31
CA ILE A 25 -11.75 4.90 -5.55
C ILE A 25 -13.00 5.82 -5.48
N ASP A 26 -14.17 5.20 -5.38
CA ASP A 26 -15.45 5.89 -5.20
C ASP A 26 -15.51 6.71 -3.90
N ASP A 27 -16.30 7.78 -3.89
CA ASP A 27 -16.37 8.71 -2.75
C ASP A 27 -16.83 8.04 -1.44
N LYS A 28 -17.68 7.01 -1.54
CA LYS A 28 -18.15 6.25 -0.36
C LYS A 28 -17.00 5.41 0.22
N GLY A 29 -16.30 4.64 -0.61
CA GLY A 29 -15.11 3.89 -0.20
C GLY A 29 -14.02 4.81 0.35
N LYS A 30 -13.76 5.92 -0.34
CA LYS A 30 -12.80 6.95 0.08
C LYS A 30 -13.10 7.48 1.48
N THR A 31 -14.34 7.87 1.74
CA THR A 31 -14.77 8.41 3.04
C THR A 31 -14.60 7.39 4.17
N GLN A 32 -14.91 6.12 3.91
CA GLN A 32 -14.76 5.04 4.88
C GLN A 32 -13.30 4.71 5.21
N ILE A 33 -12.40 4.81 4.23
CA ILE A 33 -10.97 4.57 4.45
C ILE A 33 -10.35 5.75 5.20
N LEU A 34 -10.66 6.97 4.76
CA LEU A 34 -10.12 8.19 5.37
C LEU A 34 -10.54 8.35 6.83
N SER A 35 -11.72 7.88 7.23
CA SER A 35 -12.15 7.91 8.63
C SER A 35 -11.37 6.96 9.53
N GLN A 36 -10.64 5.99 8.96
CA GLN A 36 -9.81 5.02 9.69
C GLN A 36 -8.33 5.38 9.68
N ILE A 37 -7.90 6.30 8.81
CA ILE A 37 -6.51 6.72 8.69
C ILE A 37 -6.18 7.70 9.82
N ILE A 38 -5.21 7.32 10.63
CA ILE A 38 -4.54 8.24 11.55
C ILE A 38 -3.35 8.82 10.77
N SER A 39 -3.43 10.09 10.38
CA SER A 39 -2.41 10.77 9.56
C SER A 39 -2.16 12.17 10.08
N GLU A 40 -0.89 12.54 10.23
CA GLU A 40 -0.50 13.92 10.55
C GLU A 40 -0.67 14.88 9.37
N LYS A 41 -0.79 14.34 8.15
CA LYS A 41 -0.99 15.11 6.92
C LYS A 41 -2.47 15.37 6.63
N PRO A 42 -2.82 16.53 6.04
CA PRO A 42 -4.16 16.79 5.55
C PRO A 42 -4.61 15.72 4.57
N VAL A 43 -5.88 15.32 4.67
CA VAL A 43 -6.53 14.36 3.76
C VAL A 43 -6.35 14.74 2.29
N SER A 44 -6.32 16.05 1.97
CA SER A 44 -6.12 16.56 0.62
C SER A 44 -4.75 16.24 0.02
N GLU A 45 -3.75 15.93 0.84
CA GLU A 45 -2.40 15.56 0.39
C GLU A 45 -2.24 14.05 0.18
N LEU A 46 -3.19 13.25 0.67
CA LEU A 46 -3.12 11.79 0.59
C LEU A 46 -3.47 11.32 -0.80
N ARG A 47 -2.55 10.57 -1.40
CA ARG A 47 -2.72 9.95 -2.72
C ARG A 47 -3.08 8.47 -2.60
N SER A 48 -2.65 7.82 -1.54
CA SER A 48 -2.91 6.40 -1.34
C SER A 48 -3.16 6.06 0.12
N ALA A 49 -3.88 4.97 0.31
CA ALA A 49 -4.10 4.37 1.62
C ALA A 49 -3.50 2.98 1.64
N ILE A 50 -2.91 2.60 2.76
CA ILE A 50 -2.30 1.29 2.95
C ILE A 50 -2.99 0.62 4.12
N LYS A 51 -3.47 -0.60 3.89
CA LYS A 51 -4.00 -1.46 4.95
C LYS A 51 -2.95 -2.50 5.30
N THR A 52 -2.67 -2.64 6.58
CA THR A 52 -1.81 -3.70 7.09
C THR A 52 -2.60 -4.94 7.50
N VAL A 53 -1.93 -6.09 7.58
CA VAL A 53 -2.50 -7.38 8.00
C VAL A 53 -3.07 -7.38 9.42
N ASP A 54 -2.62 -6.46 10.28
CA ASP A 54 -3.18 -6.23 11.63
C ASP A 54 -4.39 -5.28 11.61
N GLY A 55 -4.87 -4.89 10.42
CA GLY A 55 -6.09 -4.10 10.22
C GLY A 55 -5.92 -2.59 10.35
N LYS A 56 -4.69 -2.08 10.48
CA LYS A 56 -4.43 -0.63 10.56
C LYS A 56 -4.41 0.00 9.17
N TRP A 57 -4.81 1.27 9.13
CA TRP A 57 -4.80 2.08 7.92
C TRP A 57 -3.81 3.23 8.05
N PHE A 58 -3.02 3.41 6.99
CA PHE A 58 -2.04 4.48 6.87
C PHE A 58 -2.32 5.31 5.62
N GLY A 59 -2.18 6.62 5.76
CA GLY A 59 -2.19 7.55 4.63
C GLY A 59 -0.81 7.64 4.00
N SER A 60 -0.75 7.87 2.70
CA SER A 60 0.50 8.09 1.99
C SER A 60 0.35 9.23 1.00
N VAL A 61 1.35 10.10 0.97
CA VAL A 61 1.51 11.14 -0.07
C VAL A 61 2.09 10.57 -1.36
N LEU A 62 2.72 9.38 -1.28
CA LEU A 62 3.17 8.63 -2.45
C LEU A 62 1.96 8.02 -3.18
N SER A 63 2.08 7.92 -4.51
CA SER A 63 1.09 7.21 -5.33
C SER A 63 1.11 5.71 -5.07
N SER A 64 0.00 5.06 -5.41
CA SER A 64 -0.18 3.62 -5.23
C SER A 64 0.80 2.83 -6.08
N ASP A 65 1.15 3.34 -7.26
CA ASP A 65 2.14 2.73 -8.17
C ASP A 65 3.56 2.78 -7.59
N ALA A 66 3.92 3.92 -6.99
CA ALA A 66 5.23 4.08 -6.36
C ALA A 66 5.36 3.17 -5.13
N LEU A 67 4.26 2.89 -4.44
CA LEU A 67 4.23 1.95 -3.33
C LEU A 67 4.20 0.50 -3.81
N SER A 68 3.35 0.14 -4.77
CA SER A 68 3.16 -1.24 -5.23
C SER A 68 4.42 -1.84 -5.84
N GLN A 69 5.19 -1.06 -6.61
CA GLN A 69 6.49 -1.48 -7.14
C GLN A 69 7.48 -1.83 -6.03
N ARG A 70 7.44 -1.10 -4.92
CA ARG A 70 8.34 -1.36 -3.77
C ARG A 70 7.84 -2.49 -2.89
N CYS A 71 6.52 -2.73 -2.89
CA CYS A 71 5.86 -3.79 -2.14
C CYS A 71 5.72 -5.10 -2.93
N LEU A 72 6.12 -5.13 -4.20
CA LEU A 72 5.92 -6.26 -5.12
C LEU A 72 4.45 -6.72 -5.18
N LEU A 73 3.51 -5.77 -5.13
CA LEU A 73 2.08 -6.08 -5.16
C LEU A 73 1.59 -6.11 -6.60
N SER A 74 0.75 -7.10 -6.92
CA SER A 74 0.08 -7.18 -8.21
C SER A 74 -1.11 -6.20 -8.25
N PRO A 75 -1.35 -5.53 -9.40
CA PRO A 75 -2.56 -4.74 -9.59
C PRO A 75 -3.80 -5.66 -9.58
N PHE A 76 -4.90 -5.15 -9.04
CA PHE A 76 -6.21 -5.79 -9.03
C PHE A 76 -7.21 -4.89 -9.76
N ASP A 77 -8.17 -5.50 -10.48
CA ASP A 77 -9.09 -4.83 -11.43
C ASP A 77 -9.96 -3.71 -10.84
N GLN A 78 -9.94 -3.52 -9.52
CA GLN A 78 -10.73 -2.50 -8.81
C GLN A 78 -9.90 -1.34 -8.25
N ALA A 79 -8.75 -1.02 -8.87
CA ALA A 79 -7.83 0.06 -8.46
C ALA A 79 -7.12 -0.17 -7.12
N TYR A 80 -6.91 -1.45 -6.79
CA TYR A 80 -6.21 -1.89 -5.60
C TYR A 80 -4.95 -2.66 -5.98
N TYR A 81 -4.01 -2.74 -5.05
CA TYR A 81 -2.85 -3.61 -5.13
C TYR A 81 -2.87 -4.57 -3.96
N SER A 82 -2.78 -5.87 -4.22
CA SER A 82 -2.79 -6.91 -3.18
C SER A 82 -1.56 -7.80 -3.27
N LYS A 83 -1.21 -8.45 -2.15
CA LYS A 83 -0.19 -9.50 -2.18
C LYS A 83 -0.74 -10.66 -2.98
N ASP A 84 -0.04 -11.01 -4.03
CA ASP A 84 -0.35 -12.18 -4.82
C ASP A 84 0.27 -13.40 -4.13
N ASP A 85 -0.57 -14.29 -3.60
CA ASP A 85 -0.10 -15.52 -2.97
C ASP A 85 0.59 -16.47 -3.97
N SER A 86 0.39 -16.28 -5.29
CA SER A 86 1.07 -17.06 -6.34
C SER A 86 2.51 -16.62 -6.63
N VAL A 87 2.92 -15.44 -6.13
CA VAL A 87 4.27 -14.87 -6.34
C VAL A 87 5.23 -15.25 -5.21
N LYS A 88 4.78 -16.04 -4.22
CA LYS A 88 5.63 -16.53 -3.11
C LYS A 88 6.87 -17.33 -3.57
N ASP A 89 6.86 -17.89 -4.78
CA ASP A 89 7.98 -18.69 -5.30
C ASP A 89 8.92 -17.97 -6.28
N SER A 90 8.59 -16.77 -6.78
CA SER A 90 9.45 -16.11 -7.78
C SER A 90 10.52 -15.18 -7.17
N CYS A 91 10.36 -14.77 -5.91
CA CYS A 91 11.27 -13.81 -5.27
C CYS A 91 12.52 -14.44 -4.61
N TYR A 92 12.63 -15.77 -4.55
CA TYR A 92 13.84 -16.47 -4.08
C TYR A 92 14.69 -17.08 -5.20
N SER A 93 14.25 -17.00 -6.47
CA SER A 93 14.93 -17.70 -7.58
C SER A 93 15.96 -16.85 -8.33
N ASN A 94 16.37 -15.68 -7.83
CA ASN A 94 17.44 -14.88 -8.46
C ASN A 94 18.50 -14.35 -7.47
N GLN A 95 18.75 -15.09 -6.39
CA GLN A 95 20.01 -14.99 -5.67
C GLN A 95 20.63 -16.38 -5.51
N GLY A 96 21.37 -16.81 -6.53
CA GLY A 96 22.32 -17.90 -6.33
C GLY A 96 22.87 -18.55 -7.60
N VAL A 97 24.15 -18.23 -7.86
CA VAL A 97 25.21 -19.20 -8.29
C VAL A 97 25.07 -19.65 -9.76
N ILE A 98 25.92 -19.29 -10.74
CA ILE A 98 27.40 -19.12 -10.84
C ILE A 98 27.69 -18.04 -11.89
#